data_AF-A0A1F8PXZ4-F1
#
_entry.id   AF-A0A1F8PXZ4-F1
#
_cell.length_a   1.000
_cell.length_b   1.000
_cell.length_c   1.000
_cell.angle_alpha   90.00
_cell.angle_beta   90.00
_cell.angle_gamma   90.00
#
_symmetry.space_group_name_H-M   'P 1'
#
loop_
_entity.id
_entity.type
_entity.pdbx_description
1 polymer ?
#
loop_
_entity_poly.entity_id
_entity_poly.type
_entity_poly.pdbx_seq_one_letter_code
_entity_poly.pdbx_strand_id
1 'polypeptide(L)'
;MDDQATRVDLNTAGLDELRTLPGVGPALAERLLQARPFTSLDDLGRVNGFSPAVIGRLGPRVTLSTVVSSSLSTDVEQEPVAHELVAPVVDERTPEAEESEVSSLELAGEGTSPQMGAEAPEAPQTSEPAPAPQPGAAPKAGPRPASRMEALWLAFGALVFATLLGAALSLGFLALVNGGLSYARPYQINELNRQIDGAKAQMGTLGQDLDTLRARIDNLDGLSGRVGTVEKNMDGLREDMQAAQSNVDALSLQLENLDGQVAEMRARTERFQGFLEGLRELLGGLFSP
;
A
#
# COMPACT_ATOMS: atom_id res chain seq x y z
N MET A 1 24.34 -44.14 -8.55
CA MET A 1 24.54 -43.13 -7.50
C MET A 1 23.62 -41.97 -7.84
N ASP A 2 22.57 -41.84 -7.05
CA ASP A 2 21.49 -40.86 -7.20
C ASP A 2 22.00 -39.44 -6.94
N ASP A 3 22.05 -38.63 -7.99
CA ASP A 3 22.51 -37.23 -7.98
C ASP A 3 21.39 -36.29 -7.49
N GLN A 4 20.76 -36.63 -6.36
CA GLN A 4 19.74 -35.84 -5.68
C GLN A 4 20.39 -34.73 -4.86
N ALA A 5 21.21 -33.89 -5.50
CA ALA A 5 21.61 -32.61 -4.92
C ALA A 5 20.32 -31.86 -4.55
N THR A 6 20.10 -31.69 -3.25
CA THR A 6 18.93 -31.08 -2.60
C THR A 6 18.35 -29.92 -3.41
N ARG A 7 17.37 -30.23 -4.28
CA ARG A 7 16.69 -29.21 -5.08
C ARG A 7 15.68 -28.52 -4.18
N VAL A 8 15.73 -27.20 -4.17
CA VAL A 8 14.85 -26.37 -3.35
C VAL A 8 13.61 -26.04 -4.17
N ASP A 9 12.45 -26.38 -3.65
CA ASP A 9 11.18 -26.08 -4.32
C ASP A 9 10.75 -24.63 -4.06
N LEU A 10 10.67 -23.80 -5.09
CA LEU A 10 10.41 -22.36 -4.93
C LEU A 10 9.02 -22.06 -4.34
N ASN A 11 8.04 -22.97 -4.55
CA ASN A 11 6.67 -22.79 -4.07
C ASN A 11 6.46 -23.25 -2.63
N THR A 12 7.28 -24.18 -2.13
CA THR A 12 7.13 -24.77 -0.78
C THR A 12 8.27 -24.42 0.17
N ALA A 13 9.44 -24.02 -0.33
CA ALA A 13 10.64 -23.83 0.47
C ALA A 13 10.53 -22.74 1.55
N GLY A 14 11.21 -22.94 2.67
CA GLY A 14 11.33 -21.94 3.73
C GLY A 14 12.29 -20.81 3.38
N LEU A 15 12.27 -19.72 4.18
CA LEU A 15 13.18 -18.58 4.01
C LEU A 15 14.66 -19.03 4.07
N ASP A 16 15.00 -19.90 5.00
CA ASP A 16 16.37 -20.41 5.16
C ASP A 16 16.81 -21.33 4.02
N GLU A 17 15.89 -22.09 3.44
CA GLU A 17 16.16 -22.94 2.28
C GLU A 17 16.39 -22.11 1.03
N LEU A 18 15.58 -21.06 0.81
CA LEU A 18 15.78 -20.12 -0.31
C LEU A 18 17.11 -19.37 -0.22
N ARG A 19 17.61 -19.10 1.00
CA ARG A 19 18.94 -18.47 1.22
C ARG A 19 20.12 -19.37 0.88
N THR A 20 19.93 -20.69 0.82
CA THR A 20 21.00 -21.61 0.40
C THR A 20 21.28 -21.54 -1.10
N LEU A 21 20.40 -20.87 -1.86
CA LEU A 21 20.53 -20.71 -3.29
C LEU A 21 21.59 -19.67 -3.65
N PRO A 22 22.43 -19.93 -4.67
CA PRO A 22 23.52 -19.04 -5.04
C PRO A 22 22.99 -17.71 -5.58
N GLY A 23 23.35 -16.61 -4.92
CA GLY A 23 22.90 -15.26 -5.30
C GLY A 23 21.56 -14.83 -4.71
N VAL A 24 20.96 -15.65 -3.84
CA VAL A 24 19.73 -15.31 -3.10
C VAL A 24 20.08 -14.88 -1.68
N GLY A 25 20.13 -13.57 -1.46
CA GLY A 25 20.28 -13.00 -0.12
C GLY A 25 18.96 -12.98 0.67
N PRO A 26 18.97 -12.60 1.97
CA PRO A 26 17.77 -12.55 2.82
C PRO A 26 16.67 -11.67 2.21
N ALA A 27 17.04 -10.49 1.69
CA ALA A 27 16.10 -9.59 1.03
C ALA A 27 15.53 -10.13 -0.29
N LEU A 28 16.22 -11.05 -0.97
CA LEU A 28 15.72 -11.69 -2.19
C LEU A 28 14.84 -12.91 -1.85
N ALA A 29 15.18 -13.66 -0.81
CA ALA A 29 14.38 -14.78 -0.32
C ALA A 29 12.98 -14.32 0.17
N GLU A 30 12.90 -13.20 0.87
CA GLU A 30 11.62 -12.61 1.29
C GLU A 30 10.74 -12.20 0.09
N ARG A 31 11.36 -11.62 -0.95
CA ARG A 31 10.62 -11.27 -2.18
C ARG A 31 10.11 -12.50 -2.92
N LEU A 32 10.86 -13.60 -2.91
CA LEU A 32 10.40 -14.87 -3.46
C LEU A 32 9.17 -15.41 -2.73
N LEU A 33 9.13 -15.29 -1.39
CA LEU A 33 7.96 -15.71 -0.61
C LEU A 33 6.72 -14.87 -0.94
N GLN A 34 6.89 -13.56 -1.13
CA GLN A 34 5.80 -12.65 -1.48
C GLN A 34 5.27 -12.83 -2.90
N ALA A 35 6.10 -13.29 -3.83
CA ALA A 35 5.75 -13.44 -5.23
C ALA A 35 5.20 -14.83 -5.61
N ARG A 36 4.92 -15.70 -4.62
CA ARG A 36 4.27 -16.99 -4.85
C ARG A 36 2.84 -16.81 -5.36
N PRO A 37 2.32 -17.73 -6.19
CA PRO A 37 2.95 -18.95 -6.70
C PRO A 37 3.73 -18.76 -8.01
N PHE A 38 4.79 -19.55 -8.21
CA PHE A 38 5.57 -19.59 -9.45
C PHE A 38 5.20 -20.79 -10.30
N THR A 39 4.84 -20.56 -11.56
CA THR A 39 4.45 -21.62 -12.51
C THR A 39 5.61 -22.03 -13.43
N SER A 40 6.58 -21.15 -13.64
CA SER A 40 7.77 -21.39 -14.45
C SER A 40 9.00 -20.67 -13.89
N LEU A 41 10.19 -21.05 -14.36
CA LEU A 41 11.44 -20.38 -13.96
C LEU A 41 11.52 -18.94 -14.47
N ASP A 42 10.88 -18.64 -15.60
CA ASP A 42 10.81 -17.28 -16.15
C ASP A 42 10.00 -16.33 -15.25
N ASP A 43 9.11 -16.87 -14.41
CA ASP A 43 8.30 -16.10 -13.47
C ASP A 43 9.15 -15.43 -12.36
N LEU A 44 10.34 -15.97 -12.10
CA LEU A 44 11.33 -15.32 -11.24
C LEU A 44 11.73 -13.93 -11.75
N GLY A 45 11.62 -13.68 -13.05
CA GLY A 45 11.88 -12.37 -13.66
C GLY A 45 10.91 -11.27 -13.23
N ARG A 46 9.73 -11.62 -12.68
CA ARG A 46 8.80 -10.64 -12.09
C ARG A 46 9.32 -10.06 -10.77
N VAL A 47 10.25 -10.75 -10.12
CA VAL A 47 10.82 -10.34 -8.83
C VAL A 47 12.03 -9.44 -9.04
N ASN A 48 11.92 -8.19 -8.57
CA ASN A 48 13.01 -7.22 -8.63
C ASN A 48 14.30 -7.77 -8.00
N GLY A 49 15.34 -7.91 -8.82
CA GLY A 49 16.66 -8.45 -8.42
C GLY A 49 17.01 -9.82 -9.01
N PHE A 50 16.08 -10.51 -9.69
CA PHE A 50 16.37 -11.71 -10.45
C PHE A 50 16.69 -11.36 -11.91
N SER A 51 17.98 -11.28 -12.23
CA SER A 51 18.43 -11.16 -13.61
C SER A 51 18.46 -12.52 -14.31
N PRO A 52 18.39 -12.58 -15.66
CA PRO A 52 18.50 -13.82 -16.42
C PRO A 52 19.75 -14.65 -16.08
N ALA A 53 20.85 -13.97 -15.73
CA ALA A 53 22.10 -14.59 -15.28
C ALA A 53 21.97 -15.33 -13.94
N VAL A 54 21.10 -14.86 -13.04
CA VAL A 54 20.84 -15.50 -11.74
C VAL A 54 19.87 -16.67 -11.93
N ILE A 55 18.83 -16.48 -12.75
CA ILE A 55 17.85 -17.53 -13.11
C ILE A 55 18.57 -18.74 -13.75
N GLY A 56 19.53 -18.50 -14.66
CA GLY A 56 20.34 -19.56 -15.26
C GLY A 56 21.23 -20.33 -14.28
N ARG A 57 21.67 -19.68 -13.19
CA ARG A 57 22.47 -20.34 -12.11
C ARG A 57 21.59 -21.11 -11.13
N LEU A 58 20.34 -20.69 -10.98
CA LEU A 58 19.33 -21.34 -10.13
C LEU A 58 18.75 -22.59 -10.76
N GLY A 59 18.56 -22.59 -12.08
CA GLY A 59 17.96 -23.69 -12.87
C GLY A 59 18.33 -25.12 -12.43
N PRO A 60 19.62 -25.49 -12.23
CA PRO A 60 19.98 -26.85 -11.84
C PRO A 60 19.66 -27.22 -10.38
N ARG A 61 19.32 -26.25 -9.51
CA ARG A 61 19.14 -26.42 -8.05
C ARG A 61 17.72 -26.15 -7.56
N VAL A 62 16.79 -25.81 -8.44
CA VAL A 62 15.42 -25.47 -8.05
C VAL A 62 14.40 -26.39 -8.72
N THR A 63 13.28 -26.63 -8.04
CA THR A 63 12.12 -27.33 -8.60
C THR A 63 10.87 -26.49 -8.40
N LEU A 64 9.84 -26.77 -9.20
CA LEU A 64 8.52 -26.20 -9.05
C LEU A 64 7.55 -27.36 -8.82
N SER A 65 7.12 -27.57 -7.58
CA SER A 65 5.98 -28.44 -7.34
C SER A 65 4.73 -27.62 -7.62
N THR A 66 3.98 -27.98 -8.66
CA THR A 66 2.62 -27.50 -8.79
C THR A 66 1.84 -28.09 -7.64
N VAL A 67 1.48 -27.26 -6.65
CA VAL A 67 0.37 -27.61 -5.78
C VAL A 67 -0.85 -27.65 -6.69
N VAL A 68 -1.22 -28.86 -7.12
CA VAL A 68 -2.56 -29.10 -7.63
C VAL A 68 -3.46 -28.69 -6.47
N SER A 69 -4.02 -27.49 -6.56
CA SER A 69 -5.18 -27.11 -5.78
C SER A 69 -6.20 -28.21 -6.01
N SER A 70 -6.30 -29.14 -5.06
CA SER A 70 -7.41 -30.07 -4.94
C SER A 70 -8.65 -29.26 -4.59
N SER A 71 -9.18 -28.50 -5.55
CA SER A 71 -10.59 -28.18 -5.65
C SER A 71 -11.21 -29.29 -6.49
N LEU A 72 -11.60 -30.36 -5.81
CA LEU A 72 -12.47 -31.39 -6.35
C LEU A 72 -13.81 -30.77 -6.80
N SER A 73 -14.25 -31.18 -7.98
CA SER A 73 -15.62 -31.57 -8.33
C SER A 73 -16.77 -30.64 -7.88
N THR A 74 -17.37 -29.95 -8.85
CA THR A 74 -18.83 -29.76 -8.87
C THR A 74 -19.27 -29.71 -10.33
N ASP A 75 -19.57 -30.90 -10.84
CA ASP A 75 -20.47 -31.12 -11.96
C ASP A 75 -21.85 -30.63 -11.48
N VAL A 76 -22.29 -29.45 -11.93
CA VAL A 76 -23.70 -29.03 -11.83
C VAL A 76 -24.27 -29.10 -13.23
N GLU A 77 -24.93 -30.23 -13.44
CA GLU A 77 -26.06 -30.43 -14.33
C GLU A 77 -26.86 -29.13 -14.50
N GLN A 78 -26.79 -28.54 -15.69
CA GLN A 78 -27.57 -27.37 -16.07
C GLN A 78 -28.73 -27.87 -16.96
N GLU A 79 -29.86 -28.18 -16.33
CA GLU A 79 -31.16 -28.29 -17.03
C GLU A 79 -31.93 -26.97 -16.88
N PRO A 80 -32.66 -26.54 -17.94
CA PRO A 80 -33.11 -25.16 -18.10
C PRO A 80 -34.50 -24.96 -17.51
N VAL A 81 -34.69 -23.93 -16.69
CA VAL A 81 -36.03 -23.50 -16.31
C VAL A 81 -36.19 -22.01 -16.61
N ALA A 82 -36.89 -21.75 -17.70
CA ALA A 82 -37.44 -20.47 -18.05
C ALA A 82 -38.36 -19.97 -16.93
N HIS A 83 -38.16 -18.74 -16.47
CA HIS A 83 -39.22 -17.89 -15.94
C HIS A 83 -38.95 -16.45 -16.36
N GLU A 84 -39.63 -16.10 -17.45
CA GLU A 84 -40.24 -14.82 -17.76
C GLU A 84 -40.61 -14.00 -16.51
N LEU A 85 -40.21 -12.72 -16.48
CA LEU A 85 -41.06 -11.55 -16.16
C LEU A 85 -40.22 -10.26 -16.05
N VAL A 86 -40.41 -9.39 -17.05
CA VAL A 86 -40.48 -7.92 -17.00
C VAL A 86 -39.20 -7.13 -16.68
N ALA A 87 -38.63 -6.54 -17.74
CA ALA A 87 -37.69 -5.42 -17.71
C ALA A 87 -38.44 -4.07 -17.76
N PRO A 88 -37.99 -3.03 -17.03
CA PRO A 88 -38.08 -1.67 -17.50
C PRO A 88 -36.75 -1.25 -18.13
N VAL A 89 -36.78 -1.03 -19.43
CA VAL A 89 -35.76 -0.29 -20.19
C VAL A 89 -35.70 1.13 -19.63
N VAL A 90 -34.57 1.50 -19.03
CA VAL A 90 -34.17 2.89 -18.85
C VAL A 90 -32.96 3.11 -19.74
N ASP A 91 -33.15 4.09 -20.60
CA ASP A 91 -32.31 4.60 -21.66
C ASP A 91 -31.14 5.40 -21.08
N GLU A 92 -29.91 5.04 -21.41
CA GLU A 92 -28.74 5.91 -21.20
C GLU A 92 -27.78 5.73 -22.38
N ARG A 93 -28.11 6.38 -23.50
CA ARG A 93 -27.16 6.75 -24.55
C ARG A 93 -26.66 8.17 -24.32
N THR A 94 -25.34 8.29 -24.27
CA THR A 94 -24.52 9.33 -24.92
C THR A 94 -24.92 10.80 -24.73
N PRO A 95 -24.07 11.64 -24.11
CA PRO A 95 -24.12 13.07 -24.34
C PRO A 95 -23.12 13.45 -25.44
N GLU A 96 -23.64 13.82 -26.61
CA GLU A 96 -22.94 14.62 -27.62
C GLU A 96 -23.49 16.06 -27.61
N ALA A 97 -22.56 17.01 -27.62
CA ALA A 97 -22.60 18.35 -28.23
C ALA A 97 -23.68 19.37 -27.82
N GLU A 98 -23.24 20.41 -27.08
CA GLU A 98 -23.53 21.84 -27.34
C GLU A 98 -22.24 22.61 -26.98
N GLU A 99 -21.47 23.10 -27.96
CA GLU A 99 -21.46 24.50 -28.45
C GLU A 99 -21.50 25.55 -27.34
N SER A 100 -20.41 26.26 -27.05
CA SER A 100 -19.86 27.42 -27.78
C SER A 100 -20.15 28.68 -26.97
N GLU A 101 -19.09 29.32 -26.46
CA GLU A 101 -18.91 30.79 -26.39
C GLU A 101 -17.71 31.12 -25.48
N VAL A 102 -16.51 31.11 -26.07
CA VAL A 102 -15.34 31.78 -25.52
C VAL A 102 -15.23 33.15 -26.18
N SER A 103 -15.77 34.18 -25.52
CA SER A 103 -15.57 35.58 -25.94
C SER A 103 -14.16 36.01 -25.55
N SER A 104 -13.26 35.93 -26.53
CA SER A 104 -11.92 36.49 -26.51
C SER A 104 -11.97 37.84 -27.24
N LEU A 105 -11.86 38.94 -26.50
CA LEU A 105 -11.56 40.25 -27.06
C LEU A 105 -10.19 40.67 -26.54
N GLU A 106 -9.13 40.27 -27.26
CA GLU A 106 -7.83 40.90 -27.12
C GLU A 106 -7.27 41.26 -28.50
N LEU A 107 -6.76 42.49 -28.52
CA LEU A 107 -6.49 43.35 -29.64
C LEU A 107 -5.35 42.80 -30.51
N ALA A 108 -5.58 42.74 -31.82
CA ALA A 108 -4.54 42.51 -32.80
C ALA A 108 -3.46 43.60 -32.71
N GLY A 109 -2.21 43.16 -32.69
CA GLY A 109 -1.03 44.00 -32.71
C GLY A 109 -0.86 44.78 -34.02
N GLU A 110 -0.16 45.90 -33.89
CA GLU A 110 0.62 46.49 -34.97
C GLU A 110 2.05 46.64 -34.47
N GLY A 111 2.96 46.11 -35.27
CA GLY A 111 4.37 45.99 -34.92
C GLY A 111 5.22 47.19 -35.29
N THR A 112 6.52 46.93 -35.12
CA THR A 112 7.66 47.55 -35.79
C THR A 112 8.24 48.82 -35.14
N SER A 113 9.33 48.59 -34.41
CA SER A 113 10.46 49.55 -34.37
C SER A 113 11.25 49.43 -35.67
N PRO A 114 11.91 50.51 -36.12
CA PRO A 114 13.37 50.46 -36.06
C PRO A 114 14.04 51.79 -35.66
N GLN A 115 15.29 51.61 -35.23
CA GLN A 115 16.27 52.54 -34.70
C GLN A 115 17.23 53.04 -35.81
N MET A 116 17.99 54.10 -35.52
CA MET A 116 19.08 54.81 -36.25
C MET A 116 18.63 56.23 -36.65
N GLY A 117 19.34 57.32 -36.38
CA GLY A 117 20.76 57.54 -36.13
C GLY A 117 21.16 58.76 -36.97
N ALA A 118 21.52 59.88 -36.34
CA ALA A 118 22.23 60.99 -36.98
C ALA A 118 22.76 61.97 -35.92
N GLU A 119 24.03 61.73 -35.60
CA GLU A 119 25.12 62.66 -35.29
C GLU A 119 24.89 64.19 -35.46
N ALA A 120 25.33 64.92 -34.42
CA ALA A 120 26.00 66.24 -34.29
C ALA A 120 26.40 67.04 -35.57
N PRO A 121 26.69 68.37 -35.53
CA PRO A 121 27.38 69.16 -34.47
C PRO A 121 26.67 70.51 -34.18
N GLU A 122 27.09 71.46 -33.34
CA GLU A 122 28.41 71.99 -32.97
C GLU A 122 28.20 72.94 -31.75
N ALA A 123 29.09 72.88 -30.76
CA ALA A 123 29.27 73.91 -29.72
C ALA A 123 30.02 75.12 -30.33
N PRO A 124 30.53 76.15 -29.60
CA PRO A 124 30.38 76.51 -28.18
C PRO A 124 30.06 78.01 -28.01
N GLN A 125 29.65 78.49 -26.82
CA GLN A 125 30.17 79.76 -26.27
C GLN A 125 30.15 79.72 -24.72
N THR A 126 31.35 79.53 -24.20
CA THR A 126 31.81 79.93 -22.87
C THR A 126 31.92 81.45 -22.84
N SER A 127 31.42 82.13 -21.80
CA SER A 127 31.83 83.49 -21.46
C SER A 127 31.62 83.74 -19.96
N GLU A 128 32.68 83.43 -19.24
CA GLU A 128 33.01 83.85 -17.89
C GLU A 128 33.12 85.39 -17.81
N PRO A 129 32.78 86.01 -16.67
CA PRO A 129 33.42 87.27 -16.33
C PRO A 129 33.91 87.34 -14.88
N ALA A 130 35.22 87.56 -14.75
CA ALA A 130 35.88 88.30 -13.67
C ALA A 130 37.18 88.90 -14.26
N PRO A 131 37.81 90.00 -13.76
CA PRO A 131 37.73 90.57 -12.41
C PRO A 131 37.67 92.14 -12.34
N ALA A 132 37.69 92.67 -11.10
CA ALA A 132 37.50 94.06 -10.66
C ALA A 132 38.68 95.04 -10.93
N PRO A 133 38.57 96.36 -10.57
CA PRO A 133 38.93 96.80 -9.20
C PRO A 133 38.08 97.95 -8.59
N GLN A 134 38.13 98.03 -7.24
CA GLN A 134 37.50 99.02 -6.33
C GLN A 134 38.31 100.34 -6.29
N PRO A 135 37.84 101.45 -5.65
CA PRO A 135 38.05 101.61 -4.20
C PRO A 135 37.01 102.47 -3.44
N GLY A 136 36.77 102.16 -2.16
CA GLY A 136 36.10 103.10 -1.27
C GLY A 136 35.62 102.53 0.07
N ALA A 137 36.45 102.71 1.10
CA ALA A 137 36.12 102.81 2.52
C ALA A 137 35.54 101.58 3.28
N ALA A 138 36.37 101.08 4.21
CA ALA A 138 36.00 100.23 5.33
C ALA A 138 35.12 101.02 6.36
N PRO A 139 34.43 100.40 7.35
CA PRO A 139 35.06 99.57 8.37
C PRO A 139 34.30 98.28 8.78
N LYS A 140 35.01 97.45 9.55
CA LYS A 140 34.62 96.16 10.15
C LYS A 140 33.35 96.24 11.01
N ALA A 141 32.50 95.22 10.95
CA ALA A 141 31.46 94.92 11.95
C ALA A 141 31.31 93.39 12.10
N GLY A 142 31.16 92.92 13.35
CA GLY A 142 31.33 91.53 13.81
C GLY A 142 30.31 90.48 13.31
N PRO A 143 30.29 89.26 13.92
CA PRO A 143 29.48 88.15 13.43
C PRO A 143 27.99 88.54 13.46
N ARG A 144 27.33 88.43 12.30
CA ARG A 144 25.91 88.75 12.14
C ARG A 144 25.09 87.71 12.93
N PRO A 145 24.18 88.13 13.83
CA PRO A 145 23.23 87.21 14.42
C PRO A 145 22.26 86.74 13.32
N ALA A 146 22.10 85.42 13.17
CA ALA A 146 21.16 84.83 12.24
C ALA A 146 19.75 85.42 12.43
N SER A 147 19.08 85.75 11.33
CA SER A 147 17.73 86.33 11.39
C SER A 147 16.76 85.29 11.95
N ARG A 148 15.82 85.71 12.82
CA ARG A 148 14.87 84.79 13.48
C ARG A 148 14.06 83.92 12.49
N MET A 149 13.85 84.42 11.27
CA MET A 149 13.15 83.71 10.19
C MET A 149 14.01 82.59 9.58
N GLU A 150 15.30 82.82 9.40
CA GLU A 150 16.28 81.83 8.93
C GLU A 150 16.53 80.77 10.01
N ALA A 151 16.55 81.18 11.28
CA ALA A 151 16.60 80.27 12.41
C ALA A 151 15.35 79.38 12.49
N LEU A 152 14.15 79.91 12.20
CA LEU A 152 12.92 79.13 12.14
C LEU A 152 12.92 78.14 10.96
N TRP A 153 13.41 78.56 9.79
CA TRP A 153 13.49 77.68 8.61
C TRP A 153 14.52 76.55 8.81
N LEU A 154 15.67 76.86 9.41
CA LEU A 154 16.67 75.87 9.80
C LEU A 154 16.17 74.93 10.91
N ALA A 155 15.45 75.46 11.91
CA ALA A 155 14.87 74.65 12.98
C ALA A 155 13.80 73.69 12.45
N PHE A 156 12.96 74.14 11.50
CA PHE A 156 11.98 73.29 10.83
C PHE A 156 12.66 72.20 9.99
N GLY A 157 13.67 72.56 9.19
CA GLY A 157 14.46 71.60 8.42
C GLY A 157 15.14 70.56 9.31
N ALA A 158 15.70 70.97 10.45
CA ALA A 158 16.31 70.08 11.42
C ALA A 158 15.29 69.11 12.07
N LEU A 159 14.08 69.59 12.37
CA LEU A 159 13.01 68.75 12.91
C LEU A 159 12.60 67.66 11.91
N VAL A 160 12.36 68.04 10.65
CA VAL A 160 11.98 67.08 9.59
C VAL A 160 13.12 66.09 9.32
N PHE A 161 14.36 66.55 9.32
CA PHE A 161 15.51 65.67 9.16
C PHE A 161 15.62 64.67 10.32
N ALA A 162 15.43 65.11 11.57
CA ALA A 162 15.46 64.25 12.74
C ALA A 162 14.34 63.20 12.73
N THR A 163 13.12 63.56 12.30
CA THR A 163 12.01 62.61 12.20
C THR A 163 12.22 61.59 11.10
N LEU A 164 12.71 62.00 9.92
CA LEU A 164 13.06 61.09 8.84
C LEU A 164 14.21 60.15 9.23
N LEU A 165 15.24 60.69 9.89
CA LEU A 165 16.37 59.89 10.37
C LEU A 165 15.92 58.88 11.43
N GLY A 166 15.03 59.29 12.35
CA GLY A 166 14.44 58.39 13.34
C GLY A 166 13.57 57.30 12.71
N ALA A 167 12.75 57.64 11.72
CA ALA A 167 11.95 56.67 10.97
C ALA A 167 12.83 55.67 10.20
N ALA A 168 13.90 56.16 9.55
CA ALA A 168 14.85 55.31 8.84
C ALA A 168 15.62 54.37 9.80
N LEU A 169 16.01 54.87 10.97
CA LEU A 169 16.72 54.09 11.98
C LEU A 169 15.78 53.07 12.66
N SER A 170 14.52 53.43 12.87
CA SER A 170 13.46 52.51 13.31
C SER A 170 13.22 51.40 12.28
N LEU A 171 13.10 51.74 10.99
CA LEU A 171 13.02 50.75 9.91
C LEU A 171 14.27 49.87 9.85
N GLY A 172 15.45 50.45 10.05
CA GLY A 172 16.72 49.72 10.09
C GLY A 172 16.80 48.75 11.28
N PHE A 173 16.34 49.17 12.46
CA PHE A 173 16.28 48.32 13.65
C PHE A 173 15.24 47.21 13.49
N LEU A 174 14.08 47.53 12.92
CA LEU A 174 13.06 46.53 12.60
C LEU A 174 13.58 45.53 11.57
N ALA A 175 14.31 45.99 10.55
CA ALA A 175 14.98 45.11 9.60
C ALA A 175 16.09 44.26 10.25
N LEU A 176 16.81 44.80 11.25
CA LEU A 176 17.86 44.07 11.96
C LEU A 176 17.29 42.99 12.87
N VAL A 177 16.22 43.29 13.60
CA VAL A 177 15.57 42.36 14.54
C VAL A 177 14.74 41.30 13.80
N ASN A 178 14.12 41.63 12.67
CA ASN A 178 13.28 40.71 11.89
C ASN A 178 14.08 39.88 10.86
N GLY A 179 15.41 39.87 10.95
CA GLY A 179 16.27 39.02 10.12
C GLY A 179 16.39 39.47 8.67
N GLY A 180 16.54 40.78 8.45
CA GLY A 180 16.44 41.41 7.14
C GLY A 180 15.01 41.31 6.60
N LEU A 181 14.59 42.21 5.71
CA LEU A 181 13.51 41.87 4.78
C LEU A 181 14.05 40.78 3.86
N SER A 182 14.19 39.55 4.36
CA SER A 182 14.47 38.38 3.55
C SER A 182 13.18 38.08 2.80
N TYR A 183 12.95 38.85 1.72
CA TYR A 183 12.11 38.39 0.62
C TYR A 183 12.62 37.01 0.29
N ALA A 184 11.86 35.98 0.69
CA ALA A 184 12.18 34.60 0.37
C ALA A 184 12.49 34.59 -1.12
N ARG A 185 13.76 34.37 -1.47
CA ARG A 185 14.14 34.31 -2.89
C ARG A 185 13.24 33.23 -3.47
N PRO A 186 12.66 33.41 -4.66
CA PRO A 186 11.65 32.48 -5.21
C PRO A 186 12.08 31.01 -5.15
N TYR A 187 13.40 30.76 -5.18
CA TYR A 187 14.02 29.44 -5.00
C TYR A 187 13.79 28.77 -3.63
N GLN A 188 13.70 29.52 -2.51
CA GLN A 188 13.48 28.95 -1.17
C GLN A 188 12.03 28.50 -0.95
N ILE A 189 11.06 29.19 -1.57
CA ILE A 189 9.65 28.80 -1.53
C ILE A 189 9.44 27.48 -2.29
N ASN A 190 10.16 27.30 -3.41
CA ASN A 190 10.12 26.05 -4.17
C ASN A 190 10.67 24.85 -3.37
N GLU A 191 11.70 25.05 -2.54
CA GLU A 191 12.25 24.00 -1.70
C GLU A 191 11.31 23.64 -0.54
N LEU A 192 10.72 24.65 0.11
CA LEU A 192 9.74 24.43 1.16
C LEU A 192 8.50 23.69 0.63
N ASN A 193 8.01 24.05 -0.56
CA ASN A 193 6.90 23.34 -1.21
C ASN A 193 7.26 21.87 -1.50
N ARG A 194 8.47 21.60 -1.99
CA ARG A 194 8.93 20.21 -2.19
C ARG A 194 8.98 19.41 -0.89
N GLN A 195 9.43 20.02 0.21
CA GLN A 195 9.45 19.35 1.51
C GLN A 195 8.04 19.07 2.03
N ILE A 196 7.10 20.01 1.83
CA ILE A 196 5.69 19.82 2.18
C ILE A 196 5.06 18.72 1.32
N ASP A 197 5.35 18.68 0.02
CA ASP A 197 4.85 17.63 -0.88
C ASP A 197 5.46 16.27 -0.53
N GLY A 198 6.74 16.23 -0.17
CA GLY A 198 7.40 15.02 0.34
C GLY A 198 6.79 14.53 1.66
N ALA A 199 6.50 15.44 2.59
CA ALA A 199 5.85 15.11 3.86
C ALA A 199 4.41 14.61 3.65
N LYS A 200 3.66 15.21 2.71
CA LYS A 200 2.31 14.72 2.33
C LYS A 200 2.36 13.33 1.70
N ALA A 201 3.35 13.08 0.84
CA ALA A 201 3.54 11.76 0.25
C ALA A 201 3.85 10.72 1.33
N GLN A 202 4.72 11.04 2.29
CA GLN A 202 5.01 10.19 3.45
C GLN A 202 3.75 9.93 4.29
N MET A 203 2.95 10.96 4.58
CA MET A 203 1.66 10.78 5.28
C MET A 203 0.71 9.89 4.50
N GLY A 204 0.71 9.98 3.16
CA GLY A 204 -0.05 9.06 2.30
C GLY A 204 0.40 7.60 2.46
N THR A 205 1.71 7.36 2.47
CA THR A 205 2.27 6.01 2.71
C THR A 205 1.93 5.51 4.11
N LEU A 206 2.07 6.34 5.15
CA LEU A 206 1.66 5.96 6.51
C LEU A 206 0.17 5.61 6.59
N GLY A 207 -0.69 6.34 5.87
CA GLY A 207 -2.11 6.01 5.76
C GLY A 207 -2.33 4.62 5.14
N GLN A 208 -1.65 4.35 4.02
CA GLN A 208 -1.72 3.05 3.34
C GLN A 208 -1.20 1.90 4.22
N ASP A 209 -0.15 2.14 5.00
CA ASP A 209 0.38 1.16 5.95
C ASP A 209 -0.61 0.87 7.08
N LEU A 210 -1.30 1.89 7.60
CA LEU A 210 -2.35 1.72 8.61
C LEU A 210 -3.54 0.93 8.07
N ASP A 211 -3.97 1.19 6.84
CA ASP A 211 -5.03 0.41 6.19
C ASP A 211 -4.60 -1.05 5.99
N THR A 212 -3.33 -1.26 5.61
CA THR A 212 -2.75 -2.61 5.50
C THR A 212 -2.71 -3.33 6.84
N LEU A 213 -2.30 -2.64 7.93
CA LEU A 213 -2.31 -3.21 9.28
C LEU A 213 -3.74 -3.55 9.73
N ARG A 214 -4.72 -2.70 9.42
CA ARG A 214 -6.13 -2.97 9.72
C ARG A 214 -6.63 -4.21 9.00
N ALA A 215 -6.37 -4.32 7.70
CA ALA A 215 -6.72 -5.52 6.94
C ALA A 215 -6.05 -6.79 7.50
N ARG A 216 -4.81 -6.68 8.00
CA ARG A 216 -4.14 -7.80 8.68
C ARG A 216 -4.83 -8.17 10.00
N ILE A 217 -5.25 -7.20 10.79
CA ILE A 217 -5.98 -7.44 12.04
C ILE A 217 -7.33 -8.13 11.74
N ASP A 218 -8.07 -7.68 10.73
CA ASP A 218 -9.32 -8.31 10.32
C ASP A 218 -9.11 -9.77 9.87
N ASN A 219 -8.00 -10.04 9.16
CA ASN A 219 -7.62 -11.42 8.80
C ASN A 219 -7.25 -12.27 10.02
N LEU A 220 -6.62 -11.68 11.04
CA LEU A 220 -6.31 -12.39 12.29
C LEU A 220 -7.56 -12.71 13.10
N ASP A 221 -8.54 -11.80 13.12
CA ASP A 221 -9.84 -12.06 13.74
C ASP A 221 -10.59 -13.19 12.99
N GLY A 222 -10.51 -13.18 11.65
CA GLY A 222 -10.99 -14.29 10.83
C GLY A 222 -10.28 -15.62 11.13
N LEU A 223 -8.98 -15.61 11.40
CA LEU A 223 -8.24 -16.80 11.82
C LEU A 223 -8.72 -17.33 13.17
N SER A 224 -9.02 -16.45 14.13
CA SER A 224 -9.61 -16.80 15.43
C SER A 224 -10.94 -17.53 15.27
N GLY A 225 -11.83 -17.01 14.41
CA GLY A 225 -13.10 -17.66 14.10
C GLY A 225 -12.93 -19.06 13.51
N ARG A 226 -11.96 -19.22 12.58
CA ARG A 226 -11.65 -20.52 11.97
C ARG A 226 -11.06 -21.52 12.96
N VAL A 227 -10.19 -21.08 13.87
CA VAL A 227 -9.66 -21.94 14.95
C VAL A 227 -10.80 -22.41 15.84
N GLY A 228 -11.74 -21.52 16.21
CA GLY A 228 -12.92 -21.91 16.97
C GLY A 228 -13.82 -22.93 16.26
N THR A 229 -13.89 -22.92 14.92
CA THR A 229 -14.57 -23.98 14.15
C THR A 229 -13.78 -25.29 14.18
N VAL A 230 -12.45 -25.24 14.06
CA VAL A 230 -11.60 -26.45 14.14
C VAL A 230 -11.72 -27.11 15.52
N GLU A 231 -11.73 -26.32 16.60
CA GLU A 231 -11.92 -26.82 17.97
C GLU A 231 -13.28 -27.54 18.11
N LYS A 232 -14.36 -26.92 17.64
CA LYS A 232 -15.69 -27.56 17.64
C LYS A 232 -15.72 -28.86 16.84
N ASN A 233 -15.05 -28.89 15.69
CA ASN A 233 -14.95 -30.10 14.88
C ASN A 233 -14.13 -31.19 15.59
N MET A 234 -13.08 -30.83 16.33
CA MET A 234 -12.30 -31.77 17.14
C MET A 234 -13.11 -32.33 18.31
N ASP A 235 -13.91 -31.49 18.97
CA ASP A 235 -14.82 -31.92 20.03
C ASP A 235 -15.88 -32.88 19.49
N GLY A 236 -16.48 -32.56 18.34
CA GLY A 236 -17.44 -33.44 17.65
C GLY A 236 -16.80 -34.79 17.25
N LEU A 237 -15.59 -34.78 16.69
CA LEU A 237 -14.88 -36.02 16.34
C LEU A 237 -14.59 -36.89 17.58
N ARG A 238 -14.32 -36.27 18.73
CA ARG A 238 -14.11 -36.99 20.00
C ARG A 238 -15.40 -37.65 20.48
N GLU A 239 -16.52 -36.96 20.35
CA GLU A 239 -17.86 -37.50 20.67
C GLU A 239 -18.21 -38.67 19.73
N ASP A 240 -18.00 -38.49 18.42
CA ASP A 240 -18.23 -39.53 17.42
C ASP A 240 -17.36 -40.78 17.68
N MET A 241 -16.10 -40.59 18.07
CA MET A 241 -15.21 -41.71 18.41
C MET A 241 -15.72 -42.47 19.65
N GLN A 242 -16.25 -41.78 20.65
CA GLN A 242 -16.85 -42.43 21.82
C GLN A 242 -18.13 -43.19 21.44
N ALA A 243 -18.98 -42.60 20.60
CA ALA A 243 -20.18 -43.24 20.09
C ALA A 243 -19.84 -44.49 19.26
N ALA A 244 -18.83 -44.41 18.38
CA ALA A 244 -18.35 -45.53 17.60
C ALA A 244 -17.81 -46.65 18.49
N GLN A 245 -17.05 -46.33 19.55
CA GLN A 245 -16.56 -47.30 20.51
C GLN A 245 -17.72 -48.01 21.22
N SER A 246 -18.72 -47.25 21.68
CA SER A 246 -19.93 -47.83 22.30
C SER A 246 -20.70 -48.74 21.35
N ASN A 247 -20.75 -48.41 20.06
CA ASN A 247 -21.39 -49.26 19.06
C ASN A 247 -20.62 -50.56 18.84
N VAL A 248 -19.28 -50.53 18.85
CA VAL A 248 -18.44 -51.72 18.78
C VAL A 248 -18.64 -52.62 20.00
N ASP A 249 -18.73 -52.05 21.19
CA ASP A 249 -19.02 -52.79 22.42
C ASP A 249 -20.41 -53.44 22.35
N ALA A 250 -21.41 -52.72 21.86
CA ALA A 250 -22.77 -53.23 21.67
C ALA A 250 -22.83 -54.37 20.64
N LEU A 251 -22.13 -54.24 19.51
CA LEU A 251 -22.03 -55.30 18.49
C LEU A 251 -21.31 -56.54 19.04
N SER A 252 -20.28 -56.36 19.87
CA SER A 252 -19.57 -57.47 20.50
C SER A 252 -20.49 -58.26 21.45
N LEU A 253 -21.30 -57.57 22.25
CA LEU A 253 -22.32 -58.20 23.09
C LEU A 253 -23.42 -58.91 22.28
N GLN A 254 -23.80 -58.37 21.13
CA GLN A 254 -24.74 -59.03 20.23
C GLN A 254 -24.16 -60.32 19.63
N LEU A 255 -22.87 -60.33 19.26
CA LEU A 255 -22.18 -61.52 18.78
C LEU A 255 -22.09 -62.60 19.87
N GLU A 256 -21.78 -62.22 21.11
CA GLU A 256 -21.78 -63.13 22.26
C GLU A 256 -23.16 -63.77 22.49
N ASN A 257 -24.23 -62.97 22.40
CA ASN A 257 -25.59 -63.47 22.53
C ASN A 257 -25.97 -64.43 21.38
N LEU A 258 -25.63 -64.07 20.14
CA LEU A 258 -25.84 -64.93 18.97
C LEU A 258 -25.13 -66.28 19.13
N ASP A 259 -23.87 -66.28 19.60
CA ASP A 259 -23.15 -67.53 19.85
C ASP A 259 -23.84 -68.39 20.91
N GLY A 260 -24.32 -67.76 22.00
CA GLY A 260 -25.13 -68.43 23.01
C GLY A 260 -26.40 -69.06 22.46
N GLN A 261 -27.14 -68.35 21.60
CA GLN A 261 -28.34 -68.89 20.95
C GLN A 261 -28.03 -70.08 20.03
N VAL A 262 -26.92 -70.00 19.28
CA VAL A 262 -26.50 -71.11 18.41
C VAL A 262 -26.07 -72.32 19.24
N ALA A 263 -25.35 -72.11 20.34
CA ALA A 263 -24.99 -73.19 21.28
C ALA A 263 -26.23 -73.86 21.88
N GLU A 264 -27.24 -73.08 22.28
CA GLU A 264 -28.50 -73.63 22.77
C GLU A 264 -29.25 -74.40 21.68
N MET A 265 -29.29 -73.88 20.45
CA MET A 265 -29.92 -74.57 19.33
C MET A 265 -29.24 -75.92 19.06
N ARG A 266 -27.90 -75.97 19.06
CA ARG A 266 -27.13 -77.23 18.93
C ARG A 266 -27.47 -78.21 20.06
N ALA A 267 -27.51 -77.75 21.31
CA ALA A 267 -27.86 -78.60 22.45
C ALA A 267 -29.31 -79.14 22.36
N ARG A 268 -30.26 -78.36 21.83
CA ARG A 268 -31.62 -78.84 21.56
C ARG A 268 -31.63 -79.91 20.47
N THR A 269 -30.85 -79.73 19.40
CA THR A 269 -30.72 -80.72 18.33
C THR A 269 -30.11 -82.03 18.83
N GLU A 270 -29.05 -81.98 19.64
CA GLU A 270 -28.43 -83.18 20.24
C GLU A 270 -29.42 -83.95 21.13
N ARG A 271 -30.15 -83.23 22.01
CA ARG A 271 -31.19 -83.86 22.84
C ARG A 271 -32.31 -84.47 22.01
N PHE A 272 -32.72 -83.82 20.92
CA PHE A 272 -33.75 -84.35 20.02
C PHE A 272 -33.25 -85.60 19.28
N GLN A 273 -32.00 -85.61 18.80
CA GLN A 273 -31.39 -86.80 18.21
C GLN A 273 -31.34 -87.94 19.22
N GLY A 274 -30.91 -87.68 20.46
CA GLY A 274 -30.93 -88.69 21.53
C GLY A 274 -32.35 -89.19 21.85
N PHE A 275 -33.36 -88.32 21.80
CA PHE A 275 -34.76 -88.72 21.94
C PHE A 275 -35.21 -89.65 20.81
N LEU A 276 -34.88 -89.33 19.56
CA LEU A 276 -35.20 -90.18 18.40
C LEU A 276 -34.49 -91.53 18.47
N GLU A 277 -33.23 -91.55 18.91
CA GLU A 277 -32.45 -92.76 19.16
C GLU A 277 -33.15 -93.66 20.20
N GLY A 278 -33.56 -93.07 21.33
CA GLY A 278 -34.29 -93.79 22.38
C GLY A 278 -35.66 -94.30 21.93
N LEU A 279 -36.39 -93.53 21.12
CA LEU A 279 -37.65 -93.96 20.52
C LEU A 279 -37.43 -95.18 19.59
N ARG A 280 -36.36 -95.16 18.79
CA ARG A 280 -35.98 -96.23 17.88
C ARG A 280 -35.63 -97.52 18.63
N GLU A 281 -34.86 -97.43 19.72
CA GLU A 281 -34.52 -98.57 20.58
C GLU A 281 -35.78 -99.24 21.15
N LEU A 282 -36.73 -98.44 21.64
CA LEU A 282 -37.96 -98.91 22.29
C LEU A 282 -38.91 -99.58 21.30
N LEU A 283 -39.04 -99.02 20.09
CA LEU A 283 -39.75 -99.66 18.98
C LEU A 283 -39.05 -100.97 18.58
N GLY A 284 -37.72 -100.97 18.45
CA GLY A 284 -36.95 -102.18 18.12
C GLY A 284 -37.15 -103.32 19.12
N GLY A 285 -37.17 -103.01 20.42
CA GLY A 285 -37.42 -103.99 21.48
C GLY A 285 -38.83 -104.58 21.48
N LEU A 286 -39.83 -103.84 20.98
CA LEU A 286 -41.23 -104.29 20.89
C LEU A 286 -41.49 -105.25 19.72
N PHE A 287 -40.66 -105.20 18.68
CA PHE A 287 -40.80 -106.02 17.47
C PHE A 287 -39.73 -107.14 17.35
N SER A 288 -38.93 -107.36 18.38
CA SER A 288 -38.00 -108.50 18.42
C SER A 288 -38.75 -109.77 18.87
N PRO A 289 -38.78 -110.86 18.06
CA PRO A 289 -39.60 -112.06 18.29
C PRO A 289 -39.10 -112.99 19.39
#